data_AF-A0A9R1PNP5-F1
#
_entry.id   AF-A0A9R1PNP5-F1
#
_cell.length_a   1.000
_cell.length_b   1.000
_cell.length_c   1.000
_cell.angle_alpha   90.00
_cell.angle_beta   90.00
_cell.angle_gamma   90.00
#
_symmetry.space_group_name_H-M   'P 1'
#
loop_
_entity.id
_entity.type
_entity.pdbx_description
1 polymer ?
#
loop_
_entity_poly.entity_id
_entity_poly.type
_entity_poly.pdbx_seq_one_letter_code
_entity_poly.pdbx_strand_id
1 'polypeptide(L)'
;MRELVSSSSSSAALVAAGNAALRGWWEEVNESPAWQDGAFFSLTAAYALVSAVALIQLVRIQRRVPEFGWTTQKVFHLMNFVVNGVRAVVFGFHAYVFLLQTKVYKLVLLDLPGLLFFSAYTLLVLFWAEIYHQARSLPTDKLRIIYLAVNSIVYAIQICIWVYLGINDNALVELVSKIFIVSVSAVALLGFAVYGGRLFVLLRRFPIESKGRKKKLYEGWDCDDNLLHLFPDKMHRGGSICI
;
A
#
# COMPACT_ATOMS: atom_id res chain seq x y z
N MET A 1 -46.66 16.17 -26.32
CA MET A 1 -45.43 15.74 -27.05
C MET A 1 -44.37 16.84 -27.16
N ARG A 2 -44.71 18.11 -27.49
CA ARG A 2 -43.73 19.22 -27.56
C ARG A 2 -43.03 19.57 -26.24
N GLU A 3 -43.76 19.57 -25.11
CA GLU A 3 -43.21 19.85 -23.78
C GLU A 3 -42.09 18.86 -23.35
N LEU A 4 -42.27 17.57 -23.64
CA LEU A 4 -41.29 16.53 -23.31
C LEU A 4 -40.02 16.59 -24.19
N VAL A 5 -40.14 17.05 -25.43
CA VAL A 5 -39.00 17.26 -26.34
C VAL A 5 -38.21 18.52 -25.93
N SER A 6 -38.89 19.56 -25.45
CA SER A 6 -38.26 20.78 -24.93
C SER A 6 -37.44 20.51 -23.66
N SER A 7 -37.97 19.73 -22.70
CA SER A 7 -37.23 19.40 -21.47
C SER A 7 -36.03 18.48 -21.74
N SER A 8 -36.17 17.50 -22.64
CA SER A 8 -35.08 16.63 -23.09
C SER A 8 -33.94 17.42 -23.74
N SER A 9 -34.27 18.37 -24.62
CA SER A 9 -33.28 19.21 -25.32
C SER A 9 -32.55 20.15 -24.36
N SER A 10 -33.26 20.70 -23.37
CA SER A 10 -32.69 21.57 -22.34
C SER A 10 -31.75 20.79 -21.41
N SER A 11 -32.12 19.56 -21.06
CA SER A 11 -31.29 18.66 -20.23
C SER A 11 -29.99 18.27 -20.95
N ALA A 12 -30.08 17.94 -22.23
CA ALA A 12 -28.91 17.63 -23.07
C ALA A 12 -27.97 18.83 -23.20
N ALA A 13 -28.51 20.05 -23.35
CA ALA A 13 -27.71 21.27 -23.41
C ALA A 13 -27.00 21.58 -22.06
N LEU A 14 -27.68 21.37 -20.94
CA LEU A 14 -27.09 21.52 -19.59
C LEU A 14 -25.95 20.52 -19.33
N VAL A 15 -26.12 19.26 -19.73
CA VAL A 15 -25.07 18.23 -19.63
C VAL A 15 -23.89 18.56 -20.55
N ALA A 16 -24.16 19.03 -21.78
CA ALA A 16 -23.11 19.44 -22.71
C ALA A 16 -22.31 20.65 -22.19
N ALA A 17 -22.99 21.66 -21.64
CA ALA A 17 -22.37 22.82 -21.02
C ALA A 17 -21.56 22.44 -19.76
N GLY A 18 -22.10 21.54 -18.92
CA GLY A 18 -21.39 21.01 -17.76
C GLY A 18 -20.13 20.23 -18.15
N ASN A 19 -20.21 19.40 -19.19
CA ASN A 19 -19.06 18.67 -19.73
C ASN A 19 -18.02 19.60 -20.34
N ALA A 20 -18.43 20.67 -21.01
CA ALA A 20 -17.52 21.68 -21.57
C ALA A 20 -16.82 22.48 -20.47
N ALA A 21 -17.55 22.87 -19.41
CA ALA A 21 -16.98 23.55 -18.25
C ALA A 21 -16.00 22.66 -17.49
N LEU A 22 -16.32 21.39 -17.26
CA LEU A 22 -15.43 20.41 -16.65
C LEU A 22 -14.18 20.17 -17.49
N ARG A 23 -14.30 20.08 -18.82
CA ARG A 23 -13.15 19.96 -19.73
C ARG A 23 -12.28 21.22 -19.69
N GLY A 24 -12.88 22.41 -19.79
CA GLY A 24 -12.13 23.67 -19.74
C GLY A 24 -11.35 23.85 -18.44
N TRP A 25 -12.01 23.55 -17.31
CA TRP A 25 -11.36 23.53 -16.00
C TRP A 25 -10.24 22.47 -15.94
N TRP A 26 -10.49 21.26 -16.46
CA TRP A 26 -9.48 20.20 -16.47
C TRP A 26 -8.26 20.56 -17.31
N GLU A 27 -8.44 21.16 -18.49
CA GLU A 27 -7.31 21.61 -19.32
C GLU A 27 -6.51 22.71 -18.63
N GLU A 28 -7.17 23.68 -17.98
CA GLU A 28 -6.47 24.72 -17.23
C GLU A 28 -5.62 24.15 -16.07
N VAL A 29 -6.16 23.18 -15.34
CA VAL A 29 -5.43 22.48 -14.27
C VAL A 29 -4.31 21.61 -14.83
N ASN A 30 -4.56 20.91 -15.93
CA ASN A 30 -3.62 19.99 -16.55
C ASN A 30 -2.47 20.74 -17.25
N GLU A 31 -2.72 21.92 -17.80
CA GLU A 31 -1.69 22.75 -18.44
C GLU A 31 -0.86 23.55 -17.43
N SER A 32 -1.34 23.73 -16.19
CA SER A 32 -0.66 24.53 -15.17
C SER A 32 0.54 23.79 -14.55
N PRO A 33 1.80 24.24 -14.79
CA PRO A 33 2.98 23.60 -14.22
C PRO A 33 3.01 23.68 -12.68
N ALA A 34 2.50 24.77 -12.11
CA ALA A 34 2.48 24.98 -10.66
C ALA A 34 1.57 23.97 -9.93
N TRP A 35 0.45 23.56 -10.54
CA TRP A 35 -0.43 22.53 -9.99
C TRP A 35 0.20 21.14 -10.05
N GLN A 36 0.86 20.82 -11.15
CA GLN A 36 1.59 19.56 -11.29
C GLN A 36 2.73 19.46 -10.27
N ASP A 37 3.54 20.51 -10.16
CA ASP A 37 4.64 20.59 -9.19
C ASP A 37 4.10 20.50 -7.76
N GLY A 38 3.03 21.23 -7.45
CA GLY A 38 2.37 21.16 -6.15
C GLY A 38 1.88 19.75 -5.80
N ALA A 39 1.33 19.01 -6.76
CA ALA A 39 0.91 17.64 -6.58
C ALA A 39 2.12 16.71 -6.31
N PHE A 40 3.19 16.81 -7.09
CA PHE A 40 4.40 16.01 -6.91
C PHE A 40 5.11 16.29 -5.57
N PHE A 41 5.21 17.56 -5.15
CA PHE A 41 5.75 17.90 -3.84
C PHE A 41 4.88 17.38 -2.70
N SER A 42 3.55 17.48 -2.83
CA SER A 42 2.62 16.94 -1.84
C SER A 42 2.76 15.42 -1.71
N LEU A 43 2.84 14.71 -2.83
CA LEU A 43 3.09 13.26 -2.89
C LEU A 43 4.44 12.91 -2.24
N THR A 44 5.50 13.65 -2.57
CA THR A 44 6.83 13.49 -1.99
C THR A 44 6.78 13.58 -0.46
N ALA A 45 6.16 14.65 0.06
CA ALA A 45 6.04 14.88 1.50
C ALA A 45 5.23 13.76 2.18
N ALA A 46 4.12 13.34 1.58
CA ALA A 46 3.30 12.26 2.11
C ALA A 46 4.06 10.92 2.17
N TYR A 47 4.77 10.55 1.10
CA TYR A 47 5.55 9.31 1.07
C TYR A 47 6.78 9.37 1.99
N ALA A 48 7.45 10.53 2.08
CA ALA A 48 8.55 10.73 3.01
C ALA A 48 8.07 10.57 4.46
N LEU A 49 6.89 11.12 4.79
CA LEU A 49 6.30 10.98 6.12
C LEU A 49 5.95 9.52 6.44
N VAL A 50 5.31 8.81 5.52
CA VAL A 50 4.99 7.38 5.71
C VAL A 50 6.26 6.55 5.87
N SER A 51 7.29 6.82 5.05
CA SER A 51 8.59 6.16 5.14
C SER A 51 9.27 6.43 6.49
N ALA A 52 9.28 7.68 6.95
CA ALA A 52 9.85 8.08 8.24
C ALA A 52 9.12 7.43 9.42
N VAL A 53 7.78 7.40 9.40
CA VAL A 53 6.97 6.73 10.44
C VAL A 53 7.29 5.23 10.48
N ALA A 54 7.38 4.57 9.33
CA ALA A 54 7.73 3.15 9.25
C ALA A 54 9.14 2.89 9.81
N LEU A 55 10.11 3.75 9.52
CA LEU A 55 11.47 3.64 10.07
C LEU A 55 11.48 3.83 11.59
N ILE A 56 10.77 4.83 12.10
CA ILE A 56 10.64 5.07 13.55
C ILE A 56 10.02 3.84 14.23
N GLN A 57 8.96 3.27 13.65
CA GLN A 57 8.34 2.06 14.16
C GLN A 57 9.31 0.88 14.18
N LEU A 58 10.08 0.68 13.10
CA LEU A 58 11.11 -0.37 13.04
C LEU A 58 12.17 -0.20 14.13
N VAL A 59 12.72 1.01 14.29
CA VAL A 59 13.76 1.31 15.29
C VAL A 59 13.23 1.12 16.71
N ARG A 60 12.01 1.58 17.00
CA ARG A 60 11.38 1.40 18.33
C ARG A 60 11.20 -0.08 18.67
N ILE A 61 10.76 -0.89 17.71
CA ILE A 61 10.56 -2.33 17.92
C ILE A 61 11.90 -3.06 18.12
N GLN A 62 12.92 -2.73 17.32
CA GLN A 62 14.26 -3.31 17.47
C GLN A 62 14.88 -2.98 18.84
N ARG A 63 14.72 -1.73 19.31
CA ARG A 63 15.23 -1.31 20.63
C ARG A 63 14.46 -1.92 21.80
N ARG A 64 13.14 -2.12 21.67
CA ARG A 64 12.31 -2.67 22.75
C ARG A 64 12.57 -4.16 22.98
N VAL A 65 12.80 -4.92 21.92
CA VAL A 65 12.92 -6.38 21.99
C VAL A 65 14.02 -6.87 21.03
N PRO A 66 15.30 -6.75 21.44
CA PRO A 66 16.43 -7.17 20.60
C PRO A 66 16.59 -8.70 20.56
N GLU A 67 16.09 -9.42 21.56
CA GLU A 67 16.26 -10.87 21.71
C GLU A 67 15.39 -11.68 20.75
N PHE A 68 14.24 -11.15 20.32
CA PHE A 68 13.42 -11.75 19.29
C PHE A 68 13.93 -11.33 17.91
N GLY A 69 14.21 -12.31 17.06
CA GLY A 69 14.74 -12.13 15.70
C GLY A 69 13.85 -11.32 14.74
N TRP A 70 13.98 -11.55 13.43
CA TRP A 70 13.21 -10.83 12.42
C TRP A 70 11.73 -11.25 12.39
N THR A 71 10.92 -10.55 13.19
CA THR A 71 9.46 -10.72 13.19
C THR A 71 8.81 -10.13 11.95
N THR A 72 7.62 -10.64 11.59
CA THR A 72 6.81 -10.14 10.47
C THR A 72 6.57 -8.64 10.50
N GLN A 73 6.35 -8.10 11.71
CA GLN A 73 6.17 -6.67 11.89
C GLN A 73 7.42 -5.86 11.52
N LYS A 74 8.63 -6.33 11.90
CA LYS A 74 9.90 -5.67 11.54
C LYS A 74 10.10 -5.68 10.02
N VAL A 75 9.81 -6.79 9.34
CA VAL A 75 9.91 -6.88 7.87
C VAL A 75 8.90 -5.96 7.18
N PHE A 76 7.66 -5.91 7.65
CA PHE A 76 6.64 -5.04 7.07
C PHE A 76 7.03 -3.56 7.13
N HIS A 77 7.54 -3.09 8.28
CA HIS A 77 8.01 -1.72 8.41
C HIS A 77 9.27 -1.44 7.59
N LEU A 78 10.20 -2.39 7.52
CA LEU A 78 11.39 -2.28 6.66
C LEU A 78 10.99 -2.13 5.19
N MET A 79 10.11 -2.99 4.69
CA MET A 79 9.66 -2.95 3.31
C MET A 79 8.87 -1.68 2.99
N ASN A 80 8.01 -1.21 3.89
CA ASN A 80 7.32 0.07 3.73
C ASN A 80 8.29 1.25 3.74
N PHE A 81 9.30 1.25 4.61
CA PHE A 81 10.34 2.27 4.63
C PHE A 81 11.04 2.34 3.27
N VAL A 82 11.48 1.19 2.73
CA VAL A 82 12.18 1.12 1.44
C VAL A 82 11.27 1.58 0.29
N VAL A 83 10.07 1.01 0.15
CA VAL A 83 9.19 1.32 -1.00
C VAL A 83 8.70 2.77 -0.97
N ASN A 84 8.24 3.27 0.19
CA ASN A 84 7.80 4.66 0.29
C ASN A 84 8.98 5.65 0.24
N GLY A 85 10.17 5.26 0.73
CA GLY A 85 11.38 6.09 0.68
C GLY A 85 11.87 6.28 -0.75
N VAL A 86 11.96 5.20 -1.53
CA VAL A 86 12.28 5.27 -2.96
C VAL A 86 11.25 6.12 -3.70
N ARG A 87 9.96 5.98 -3.37
CA ARG A 87 8.88 6.79 -3.96
C ARG A 87 9.02 8.28 -3.66
N ALA A 88 9.35 8.62 -2.41
CA ALA A 88 9.59 9.99 -2.00
C ALA A 88 10.80 10.60 -2.73
N VAL A 89 11.90 9.86 -2.86
CA VAL A 89 13.06 10.29 -3.64
C VAL A 89 12.66 10.53 -5.09
N VAL A 90 12.02 9.56 -5.74
CA VAL A 90 11.60 9.69 -7.15
C VAL A 90 10.75 10.94 -7.39
N PHE A 91 9.74 11.20 -6.56
CA PHE A 91 8.91 12.39 -6.71
C PHE A 91 9.64 13.69 -6.32
N GLY A 92 10.52 13.66 -5.32
CA GLY A 92 11.25 14.86 -4.87
C GLY A 92 12.30 15.34 -5.87
N PHE A 93 12.82 14.43 -6.70
CA PHE A 93 13.75 14.75 -7.76
C PHE A 93 13.05 15.08 -9.10
N HIS A 94 11.71 15.12 -9.18
CA HIS A 94 11.01 15.34 -10.46
C HIS A 94 11.44 16.64 -11.16
N ALA A 95 11.64 17.72 -10.40
CA ALA A 95 12.04 19.03 -10.91
C ALA A 95 13.47 19.05 -11.47
N TYR A 96 14.43 18.40 -10.79
CA TYR A 96 15.81 18.28 -11.28
C TYR A 96 15.92 17.38 -12.50
N VAL A 97 15.03 16.39 -12.59
CA VAL A 97 14.96 15.44 -13.71
C VAL A 97 14.40 16.09 -14.98
N PHE A 98 13.52 17.09 -14.87
CA PHE A 98 13.01 17.84 -16.05
C PHE A 98 14.06 18.74 -16.72
N LEU A 99 15.10 19.14 -15.99
CA LEU A 99 16.24 19.91 -16.53
C LEU A 99 17.17 19.05 -17.41
N LEU A 100 17.19 17.74 -17.18
CA LEU A 100 17.86 16.75 -18.04
C LEU A 100 16.91 16.38 -19.19
N GLN A 101 16.94 17.16 -20.28
CA GLN A 101 16.11 17.08 -21.50
C GLN A 101 16.09 15.73 -22.25
N THR A 102 16.60 14.65 -21.68
CA THR A 102 16.77 13.37 -22.36
C THR A 102 15.45 12.59 -22.38
N LYS A 103 15.07 12.11 -23.57
CA LYS A 103 13.80 11.41 -23.84
C LYS A 103 13.47 10.27 -22.88
N VAL A 104 14.50 9.57 -22.40
CA VAL A 104 14.42 8.51 -21.38
C VAL A 104 13.76 9.01 -20.08
N TYR A 105 14.01 10.24 -19.66
CA TYR A 105 13.47 10.77 -18.41
C TYR A 105 11.97 10.98 -18.45
N LYS A 106 11.40 11.39 -19.60
CA LYS A 106 9.94 11.48 -19.76
C LYS A 106 9.28 10.09 -19.65
N LEU A 107 9.89 9.07 -20.25
CA LEU A 107 9.42 7.69 -20.17
C LEU A 107 9.51 7.16 -18.73
N VAL A 108 10.65 7.35 -18.08
CA VAL A 108 10.90 6.97 -16.68
C VAL A 108 9.91 7.65 -15.74
N LEU A 109 9.70 8.95 -15.88
CA LEU A 109 8.81 9.73 -15.02
C LEU A 109 7.33 9.32 -15.18
N LEU A 110 6.93 8.93 -16.39
CA LEU A 110 5.56 8.47 -16.67
C LEU A 110 5.32 7.04 -16.16
N ASP A 111 6.32 6.17 -16.28
CA ASP A 111 6.22 4.75 -15.91
C ASP A 111 6.49 4.50 -14.41
N LEU A 112 7.38 5.27 -13.77
CA LEU A 112 7.77 5.11 -12.36
C LEU A 112 6.59 5.10 -11.39
N PRO A 113 5.62 6.04 -11.47
CA PRO A 113 4.44 6.03 -10.62
C PRO A 113 3.69 4.69 -10.71
N GLY A 114 3.57 4.11 -11.91
CA GLY A 114 2.96 2.80 -12.14
C GLY A 114 3.69 1.66 -11.46
N LEU A 115 5.02 1.59 -11.60
CA LEU A 115 5.84 0.57 -10.91
C LEU A 115 5.77 0.70 -9.39
N LEU A 116 5.80 1.93 -8.89
CA LEU A 116 5.73 2.21 -7.46
C LEU A 116 4.35 1.85 -6.88
N PHE A 117 3.28 2.05 -7.65
CA PHE A 117 1.95 1.53 -7.31
C PHE A 117 1.94 0.01 -7.24
N PHE A 118 2.53 -0.68 -8.23
CA PHE A 118 2.65 -2.14 -8.20
C PHE A 118 3.35 -2.64 -6.93
N SER A 119 4.47 -2.02 -6.53
CA SER A 119 5.16 -2.38 -5.29
C SER A 119 4.30 -2.16 -4.05
N ALA A 120 3.59 -1.04 -3.96
CA ALA A 120 2.70 -0.76 -2.83
C ALA A 120 1.57 -1.79 -2.71
N TYR A 121 0.93 -2.15 -3.82
CA TYR A 121 -0.13 -3.16 -3.81
C TYR A 121 0.40 -4.57 -3.55
N THR A 122 1.56 -4.93 -4.08
CA THR A 122 2.16 -6.25 -3.80
C THR A 122 2.66 -6.36 -2.36
N LEU A 123 3.08 -5.27 -1.71
CA LEU A 123 3.34 -5.24 -0.26
C LEU A 123 2.08 -5.49 0.55
N LEU A 124 0.98 -4.86 0.15
CA LEU A 124 -0.31 -5.05 0.81
C LEU A 124 -0.78 -6.51 0.66
N VAL A 125 -0.63 -7.09 -0.53
CA VAL A 125 -0.90 -8.52 -0.79
C VAL A 125 0.00 -9.41 0.07
N LEU A 126 1.31 -9.12 0.15
CA LEU A 126 2.24 -9.87 0.99
C LEU A 126 1.78 -9.83 2.45
N PHE A 127 1.41 -8.66 2.98
CA PHE A 127 0.90 -8.52 4.33
C PHE A 127 -0.36 -9.36 4.56
N TRP A 128 -1.32 -9.34 3.63
CA TRP A 128 -2.57 -10.11 3.76
C TRP A 128 -2.30 -11.61 3.70
N ALA A 129 -1.38 -12.01 2.82
CA ALA A 129 -0.96 -13.40 2.68
C ALA A 129 -0.19 -13.89 3.91
N GLU A 130 0.61 -13.05 4.57
CA GLU A 130 1.26 -13.36 5.84
C GLU A 130 0.25 -13.55 6.97
N ILE A 131 -0.73 -12.66 7.14
CA ILE A 131 -1.79 -12.84 8.15
C ILE A 131 -2.57 -14.13 7.88
N TYR A 132 -2.87 -14.42 6.61
CA TYR A 132 -3.56 -15.66 6.22
C TYR A 132 -2.72 -16.91 6.54
N HIS A 133 -1.43 -16.93 6.20
CA HIS A 133 -0.52 -18.04 6.50
C HIS A 133 -0.31 -18.22 8.01
N GLN A 134 -0.20 -17.12 8.77
CA GLN A 134 -0.09 -17.14 10.22
C GLN A 134 -1.34 -17.76 10.87
N ALA A 135 -2.53 -17.41 10.40
CA ALA A 135 -3.78 -18.02 10.88
C ALA A 135 -3.88 -19.52 10.59
N ARG A 136 -3.08 -20.03 9.64
CA ARG A 136 -3.02 -21.44 9.23
C ARG A 136 -1.73 -22.15 9.68
N SER A 137 -0.90 -21.49 10.50
CA SER A 137 0.40 -22.02 10.98
C SER A 137 1.36 -22.49 9.87
N LEU A 138 1.26 -21.89 8.68
CA LEU A 138 2.14 -22.20 7.55
C LEU A 138 3.40 -21.31 7.56
N PRO A 139 4.55 -21.81 7.05
CA PRO A 139 5.77 -21.01 6.99
C PRO A 139 5.60 -19.76 6.11
N THR A 140 6.21 -18.64 6.53
CA THR A 140 6.05 -17.31 5.88
C THR A 140 7.32 -16.79 5.22
N ASP A 141 8.48 -17.40 5.50
CA ASP A 141 9.78 -16.90 5.00
C ASP A 141 9.87 -16.92 3.46
N LYS A 142 9.28 -17.94 2.83
CA LYS A 142 9.25 -18.07 1.37
C LYS A 142 8.46 -16.94 0.70
N LEU A 143 7.41 -16.44 1.33
CA LEU A 143 6.54 -15.40 0.78
C LEU A 143 7.29 -14.07 0.58
N ARG A 144 8.12 -13.69 1.56
CA ARG A 144 8.92 -12.45 1.52
C ARG A 144 9.97 -12.49 0.42
N ILE A 145 10.66 -13.63 0.29
CA ILE A 145 11.67 -13.85 -0.75
C ILE A 145 11.01 -13.79 -2.13
N ILE A 146 9.85 -14.44 -2.30
CA ILE A 146 9.07 -14.39 -3.55
C ILE A 146 8.65 -12.95 -3.86
N TYR A 147 8.13 -12.20 -2.90
CA TYR A 147 7.76 -10.79 -3.10
C TYR A 147 8.95 -9.94 -3.57
N LEU A 148 10.09 -10.07 -2.90
CA LEU A 148 11.29 -9.30 -3.22
C LEU A 148 11.81 -9.68 -4.61
N ALA A 149 11.81 -10.97 -4.94
CA ALA A 149 12.20 -11.47 -6.26
C ALA A 149 11.27 -10.94 -7.36
N VAL A 150 9.95 -11.03 -7.19
CA VAL A 150 8.96 -10.55 -8.17
C VAL A 150 9.10 -9.06 -8.41
N ASN A 151 9.21 -8.25 -7.35
CA ASN A 151 9.43 -6.82 -7.50
C ASN A 151 10.76 -6.53 -8.20
N SER A 152 11.85 -7.17 -7.77
CA SER A 152 13.17 -6.97 -8.39
C SER A 152 13.18 -7.32 -9.88
N ILE A 153 12.51 -8.41 -10.28
CA ILE A 153 12.39 -8.82 -11.68
C ILE A 153 11.61 -7.80 -12.50
N VAL A 154 10.45 -7.34 -12.01
CA VAL A 154 9.63 -6.34 -12.72
C VAL A 154 10.40 -5.04 -12.93
N TYR A 155 11.12 -4.57 -11.90
CA TYR A 155 11.94 -3.36 -12.01
C TYR A 155 13.13 -3.56 -12.95
N ALA A 156 13.78 -4.72 -12.90
CA ALA A 156 14.89 -5.02 -13.80
C ALA A 156 14.45 -5.03 -15.28
N ILE A 157 13.33 -5.69 -15.58
CA ILE A 157 12.74 -5.71 -16.94
C ILE A 157 12.43 -4.28 -17.40
N GLN A 158 11.83 -3.46 -16.53
CA GLN A 158 11.51 -2.09 -16.87
C GLN A 158 12.75 -1.24 -17.15
N ILE A 159 13.80 -1.36 -16.32
CA ILE A 159 15.06 -0.64 -16.53
C ILE A 159 15.69 -1.06 -17.87
N CYS A 160 15.68 -2.35 -18.20
CA CYS A 160 16.16 -2.83 -19.50
C CYS A 160 15.39 -2.21 -20.67
N ILE A 161 14.06 -2.09 -20.57
CA ILE A 161 13.21 -1.46 -21.58
C ILE A 161 13.57 0.03 -21.73
N TRP A 162 13.73 0.76 -20.62
CA TRP A 162 14.11 2.17 -20.65
C TRP A 162 15.48 2.40 -21.27
N VAL A 163 16.48 1.56 -20.95
CA VAL A 163 17.81 1.63 -21.56
C VAL A 163 17.73 1.37 -23.06
N TYR A 164 16.96 0.37 -23.49
CA TYR A 164 16.79 0.06 -24.91
C TYR A 164 16.12 1.20 -25.68
N LEU A 165 15.03 1.76 -25.14
CA LEU A 165 14.35 2.93 -25.73
C LEU A 165 15.23 4.18 -25.75
N GLY A 166 16.14 4.32 -24.77
CA GLY A 166 17.09 5.42 -24.73
C GLY A 166 18.15 5.39 -25.82
N ILE A 167 18.50 4.19 -26.30
CA ILE A 167 19.50 4.00 -27.36
C ILE A 167 18.81 3.96 -28.73
N ASN A 168 17.67 3.28 -28.82
CA ASN A 168 16.95 3.06 -30.06
C ASN A 168 15.48 3.48 -29.94
N ASP A 169 15.12 4.54 -30.67
CA ASP A 169 13.76 5.06 -30.76
C ASP A 169 12.85 4.14 -31.59
N ASN A 170 12.30 3.12 -30.93
CA ASN A 170 11.39 2.15 -31.54
C ASN A 170 9.98 2.29 -30.96
N ALA A 171 9.03 2.74 -31.79
CA ALA A 171 7.62 2.86 -31.40
C ALA A 171 7.00 1.53 -30.90
N LEU A 172 7.47 0.39 -31.43
CA LEU A 172 7.05 -0.93 -30.96
C LEU A 172 7.42 -1.15 -29.48
N VAL A 173 8.61 -0.74 -29.07
CA VAL A 173 9.06 -0.94 -27.68
C VAL A 173 8.36 0.02 -26.72
N GLU A 174 8.00 1.23 -27.18
CA GLU A 174 7.15 2.14 -26.41
C GLU A 174 5.74 1.58 -26.22
N LEU A 175 5.16 0.93 -27.24
CA LEU A 175 3.89 0.24 -27.10
C LEU A 175 4.00 -0.93 -26.11
N VAL A 176 5.07 -1.72 -26.22
CA VAL A 176 5.34 -2.85 -25.31
C VAL A 176 5.50 -2.38 -23.86
N SER A 177 6.17 -1.26 -23.60
CA SER A 177 6.33 -0.73 -22.23
C SER A 177 4.97 -0.34 -21.62
N LYS A 178 4.11 0.33 -22.39
CA LYS A 178 2.75 0.69 -21.95
C LYS A 178 1.90 -0.55 -21.65
N ILE A 179 1.93 -1.55 -22.53
CA ILE A 179 1.22 -2.82 -22.31
C ILE A 179 1.76 -3.51 -21.05
N PHE A 180 3.08 -3.54 -20.85
CA PHE A 180 3.70 -4.14 -19.68
C PHE A 180 3.23 -3.48 -18.38
N ILE A 181 3.21 -2.14 -18.30
CA ILE A 181 2.71 -1.41 -17.12
C ILE A 181 1.24 -1.75 -16.83
N VAL A 182 0.40 -1.80 -17.87
CA VAL A 182 -1.02 -2.17 -17.72
C VAL A 182 -1.15 -3.62 -17.23
N SER A 183 -0.39 -4.56 -17.80
CA SER A 183 -0.39 -5.96 -17.40
C SER A 183 0.05 -6.15 -15.94
N VAL A 184 1.15 -5.52 -15.54
CA VAL A 184 1.70 -5.57 -14.17
C VAL A 184 0.69 -4.97 -13.17
N SER A 185 0.04 -3.86 -13.52
CA SER A 185 -1.00 -3.24 -12.71
C SER A 185 -2.24 -4.13 -12.55
N ALA A 186 -2.67 -4.78 -13.63
CA ALA A 186 -3.78 -5.73 -13.60
C ALA A 186 -3.47 -6.94 -12.71
N VAL A 187 -2.25 -7.48 -12.78
CA VAL A 187 -1.80 -8.58 -11.91
C VAL A 187 -1.80 -8.16 -10.44
N ALA A 188 -1.33 -6.95 -10.11
CA ALA A 188 -1.42 -6.43 -8.74
C ALA A 188 -2.87 -6.32 -8.26
N LEU A 189 -3.79 -5.81 -9.09
CA LEU A 189 -5.20 -5.71 -8.75
C LEU A 189 -5.84 -7.08 -8.53
N LEU A 190 -5.53 -8.07 -9.37
CA LEU A 190 -6.00 -9.45 -9.21
C LEU A 190 -5.44 -10.08 -7.93
N GLY A 191 -4.16 -9.91 -7.65
CA GLY A 191 -3.53 -10.35 -6.40
C GLY A 191 -4.21 -9.73 -5.18
N PHE A 192 -4.47 -8.42 -5.24
CA PHE A 192 -5.20 -7.71 -4.21
C PHE A 192 -6.61 -8.26 -4.03
N ALA A 193 -7.37 -8.52 -5.10
CA ALA A 193 -8.72 -9.06 -5.01
C ALA A 193 -8.76 -10.49 -4.42
N VAL A 194 -7.81 -11.35 -4.80
CA VAL A 194 -7.77 -12.76 -4.37
C VAL A 194 -7.35 -12.92 -2.91
N TYR A 195 -6.18 -12.38 -2.54
CA TYR A 195 -5.70 -12.47 -1.14
C TYR A 195 -6.55 -11.60 -0.22
N GLY A 196 -6.87 -10.40 -0.71
CA GLY A 196 -8.16 -9.73 -0.65
C GLY A 196 -9.32 -10.40 0.07
N GLY A 197 -10.19 -10.93 -0.78
CA GLY A 197 -11.42 -11.58 -0.40
C GLY A 197 -11.19 -12.82 0.45
N ARG A 198 -10.10 -13.57 0.24
CA ARG A 198 -9.79 -14.74 1.08
C ARG A 198 -9.56 -14.37 2.54
N LEU A 199 -8.80 -13.30 2.80
CA LEU A 199 -8.60 -12.79 4.15
C LEU A 199 -9.91 -12.24 4.74
N PHE A 200 -10.69 -11.49 3.96
CA PHE A 200 -11.98 -10.95 4.39
C PHE A 200 -12.98 -12.06 4.79
N VAL A 201 -13.06 -13.14 4.02
CA VAL A 201 -13.89 -14.31 4.34
C VAL A 201 -13.37 -15.05 5.57
N LEU A 202 -12.04 -15.17 5.73
CA LEU A 202 -11.42 -15.77 6.91
C LEU A 202 -11.78 -14.99 8.18
N LEU A 203 -11.66 -13.65 8.15
CA LEU A 203 -12.02 -12.78 9.26
C LEU A 203 -13.52 -12.79 9.58
N ARG A 204 -14.39 -12.95 8.57
CA ARG A 204 -15.83 -13.14 8.81
C ARG A 204 -16.18 -14.50 9.41
N ARG A 205 -15.40 -15.55 9.13
CA ARG A 205 -15.61 -16.90 9.69
C ARG A 205 -15.05 -17.08 11.10
N PHE A 206 -14.07 -16.26 11.50
CA PHE A 206 -13.58 -16.18 12.88
C PHE A 206 -14.15 -14.92 13.55
N PRO A 207 -15.34 -14.98 14.18
CA PRO A 207 -15.72 -13.92 15.10
C PRO A 207 -14.62 -13.76 16.14
N ILE A 208 -14.37 -12.52 16.55
CA ILE A 208 -13.29 -12.03 17.44
C ILE A 208 -13.39 -12.59 18.88
N GLU A 209 -13.94 -13.77 19.09
CA GLU A 209 -13.79 -14.56 20.32
C GLU A 209 -12.49 -15.35 20.32
N SER A 210 -11.40 -14.60 20.39
CA SER A 210 -10.25 -14.87 21.25
C SER A 210 -10.25 -16.19 22.05
N LYS A 211 -9.82 -17.29 21.43
CA LYS A 211 -9.42 -18.50 22.19
C LYS A 211 -8.38 -18.17 23.28
N GLY A 212 -7.53 -17.17 23.05
CA GLY A 212 -6.58 -16.66 24.05
C GLY A 212 -7.18 -15.80 25.18
N ARG A 213 -8.33 -15.14 24.98
CA ARG A 213 -8.98 -14.33 26.05
C ARG A 213 -9.97 -15.16 26.85
N LYS A 214 -10.61 -16.16 26.24
CA LYS A 214 -11.39 -17.16 26.99
C LYS A 214 -10.49 -17.89 27.97
N LYS A 215 -9.29 -18.35 27.56
CA LYS A 215 -8.37 -19.02 28.49
C LYS A 215 -7.87 -18.09 29.60
N LYS A 216 -7.59 -16.80 29.32
CA LYS A 216 -7.23 -15.81 30.34
C LYS A 216 -8.38 -15.42 31.28
N LEU A 217 -9.64 -15.49 30.81
CA LEU A 217 -10.83 -15.32 31.66
C LEU A 217 -11.09 -16.57 32.50
N TYR A 218 -10.98 -17.77 31.93
CA TYR A 218 -11.12 -19.01 32.71
C TYR A 218 -9.99 -19.16 33.72
N GLU A 219 -8.72 -18.93 33.38
CA GLU A 219 -7.61 -18.96 34.35
C GLU A 219 -7.76 -17.88 35.45
N GLY A 220 -8.36 -16.72 35.13
CA GLY A 220 -8.66 -15.67 36.10
C GLY A 220 -9.80 -16.03 37.06
N TRP A 221 -10.86 -16.68 36.57
CA TRP A 221 -11.97 -17.17 37.39
C TRP A 221 -11.60 -18.43 38.19
N ASP A 222 -10.82 -19.35 37.60
CA ASP A 222 -10.40 -20.62 38.19
C ASP A 222 -9.34 -20.42 39.30
N CYS A 223 -8.59 -19.31 39.27
CA CYS A 223 -7.76 -18.87 40.40
C CYS A 223 -8.54 -18.16 41.52
N ASP A 224 -9.74 -17.64 41.25
CA ASP A 224 -10.58 -16.98 42.27
C ASP A 224 -11.41 -18.01 43.07
N ASP A 225 -11.97 -19.04 42.41
CA ASP A 225 -12.81 -20.04 43.09
C ASP A 225 -12.01 -20.95 44.05
N ASN A 226 -10.73 -21.21 43.79
CA ASN A 226 -9.89 -22.04 44.67
C ASN A 226 -9.25 -21.25 45.83
N LEU A 227 -9.40 -19.92 45.87
CA LEU A 227 -8.87 -19.07 46.95
C LEU A 227 -9.93 -18.67 47.99
N LEU A 228 -11.22 -18.81 47.68
CA LEU A 228 -12.31 -18.47 48.60
C LEU A 228 -12.41 -19.38 49.84
N HIS A 229 -11.73 -20.53 49.83
CA HIS A 229 -11.65 -21.42 50.98
C HIS A 229 -10.43 -21.17 51.89
N LEU A 230 -9.43 -20.37 51.47
CA LEU A 230 -8.20 -20.16 52.24
C LEU A 230 -8.07 -18.78 52.91
N PHE A 231 -8.87 -17.77 52.55
CA PHE A 231 -8.75 -16.43 53.12
C PHE A 231 -10.11 -15.71 53.26
N PRO A 232 -10.80 -15.80 54.41
CA PRO A 232 -12.04 -15.06 54.63
C PRO A 232 -11.83 -13.55 54.90
N ASP A 233 -10.59 -13.02 54.87
CA ASP A 233 -10.29 -11.75 55.57
C ASP A 233 -9.38 -10.76 54.81
N LYS A 234 -9.34 -10.79 53.48
CA LYS A 234 -8.54 -9.85 52.68
C LYS A 234 -9.37 -8.96 51.76
N MET A 235 -10.52 -8.49 52.23
CA MET A 235 -11.24 -7.37 51.63
C MET A 235 -10.67 -6.03 52.10
N HIS A 236 -9.38 -5.73 51.86
CA HIS A 236 -8.83 -4.35 51.95
C HIS A 236 -7.33 -4.33 51.62
N ARG A 237 -6.99 -4.17 50.33
CA ARG A 237 -5.95 -3.24 49.84
C ARG A 237 -5.67 -3.47 48.37
N GLY A 238 -5.70 -2.38 47.61
CA GLY A 238 -5.43 -2.34 46.19
C GLY A 238 -4.02 -2.80 45.83
N GLY A 239 -3.90 -3.26 44.59
CA GLY A 239 -2.65 -3.67 43.97
C GLY A 239 -2.91 -4.53 42.74
N SER A 240 -3.42 -3.92 41.66
CA SER A 240 -3.40 -4.56 40.34
C SER A 240 -1.96 -4.75 39.89
N ILE A 241 -1.44 -5.96 40.08
CA ILE A 241 -0.32 -6.49 39.31
C ILE A 241 -0.94 -7.13 38.07
N CYS A 242 -0.86 -6.45 36.93
CA CYS A 242 -1.04 -7.05 35.62
C CYS A 242 0.32 -7.18 34.95
N ILE A 243 0.71 -8.42 34.64
CA ILE A 243 1.77 -8.77 33.68
C ILE A 243 1.15 -8.77 32.27
#